data_AF-A0A838CW27-F1
#
_entry.id   AF-A0A838CW27-F1
#
_cell.length_a   1.000
_cell.length_b   1.000
_cell.length_c   1.000
_cell.angle_alpha   90.00
_cell.angle_beta   90.00
_cell.angle_gamma   90.00
#
_symmetry.space_group_name_H-M   'P 1'
#
loop_
_entity.id
_entity.type
_entity.pdbx_description
1 polymer ?
#
loop_
_entity_poly.entity_id
_entity_poly.type
_entity_poly.pdbx_seq_one_letter_code
_entity_poly.pdbx_strand_id
1 'polypeptide(L)' 'MKWVTAMYAVMVLIVVVTLVNVFILGSEFDGLASWLIVVLFLAGSISFANAKYYLSRK' A
#
# COMPACT_ATOMS: atom_id res chain seq x y z
N MET A 1 -15.49 -2.11 -8.60
CA MET A 1 -14.17 -2.06 -9.28
C MET A 1 -13.24 -1.00 -8.71
N LYS A 2 -13.67 0.26 -8.52
CA LYS A 2 -12.81 1.35 -7.99
C LYS A 2 -12.00 0.96 -6.74
N TRP A 3 -12.61 0.30 -5.75
CA TRP A 3 -11.94 -0.17 -4.54
C TRP A 3 -10.92 -1.30 -4.76
N VAL A 4 -11.17 -2.17 -5.75
CA VAL A 4 -10.23 -3.22 -6.15
C VAL A 4 -9.02 -2.58 -6.83
N THR A 5 -9.24 -1.62 -7.73
CA THR A 5 -8.17 -0.86 -8.37
C THR A 5 -7.33 -0.08 -7.34
N ALA A 6 -7.98 0.53 -6.35
CA ALA A 6 -7.30 1.23 -5.25
C ALA A 6 -6.42 0.27 -4.43
N MET A 7 -6.91 -0.93 -4.10
CA MET A 7 -6.12 -1.95 -3.39
C MET A 7 -4.84 -2.31 -4.16
N TYR A 8 -4.96 -2.61 -5.46
CA TYR A 8 -3.80 -2.94 -6.28
C TYR A 8 -2.84 -1.76 -6.47
N ALA A 9 -3.35 -0.53 -6.60
CA ALA A 9 -2.52 0.66 -6.67
C ALA A 9 -1.67 0.84 -5.40
N VAL A 10 -2.26 0.59 -4.23
CA VAL A 10 -1.54 0.65 -2.95
C VAL A 10 -0.46 -0.43 -2.85
N MET A 11 -0.74 -1.64 -3.31
CA MET A 11 0.27 -2.70 -3.37
C MET A 11 1.47 -2.31 -4.23
N VAL A 12 1.24 -1.70 -5.40
CA VAL A 12 2.31 -1.21 -6.27
C VAL A 12 3.11 -0.10 -5.57
N LEU A 13 2.45 0.83 -4.88
CA LEU A 13 3.12 1.88 -4.12
C LEU A 13 4.01 1.33 -3.02
N ILE A 14 3.59 0.29 -2.31
CA ILE A 14 4.44 -0.38 -1.31
C ILE A 14 5.73 -0.88 -1.96
N VAL A 15 5.61 -1.59 -3.09
CA VAL A 15 6.78 -2.10 -3.83
C VAL A 15 7.70 -0.97 -4.28
N VAL A 16 7.13 0.13 -4.80
CA VAL A 16 7.92 1.31 -5.20
C VAL A 16 8.66 1.91 -4.01
N VAL A 17 8.00 2.10 -2.88
CA VAL A 17 8.64 2.65 -1.66
C VAL A 17 9.76 1.73 -1.19
N THR A 18 9.56 0.41 -1.20
CA THR A 18 10.60 -0.56 -0.84
C THR A 18 11.81 -0.44 -1.77
N LEU A 19 11.59 -0.40 -3.09
CA LEU A 19 12.68 -0.31 -4.07
C LEU A 19 13.41 1.03 -3.96
N VAL A 20 12.69 2.14 -3.83
CA VAL A 20 13.29 3.47 -3.65
C VAL A 20 14.12 3.52 -2.36
N ASN A 21 13.63 2.93 -1.28
CA ASN A 21 14.39 2.89 -0.03
C ASN A 21 15.68 2.09 -0.18
N VAL A 22 15.61 0.89 -0.79
CA VAL A 22 16.77 0.00 -0.96
C VAL A 22 17.80 0.55 -1.94
N PHE A 23 17.36 1.13 -3.07
CA PHE A 23 18.26 1.48 -4.16
C PHE A 23 18.65 2.96 -4.23
N ILE A 24 17.89 3.87 -3.59
CA ILE A 24 18.09 5.31 -3.71
C ILE A 24 18.41 5.95 -2.35
N LEU A 25 17.61 5.68 -1.32
CA LEU A 25 17.71 6.38 -0.04
C LEU A 25 18.74 5.75 0.92
N GLY A 26 18.88 4.42 0.91
CA GLY A 26 19.77 3.70 1.82
C GLY A 26 19.26 3.66 3.27
N SER A 27 20.07 3.09 4.17
CA SER A 27 19.65 2.72 5.54
C SER A 27 19.31 3.89 6.46
N GLU A 28 19.68 5.12 6.09
CA GLU A 28 19.40 6.32 6.88
C GLU A 28 17.89 6.62 6.96
N PHE A 29 17.12 6.18 5.96
CA PHE A 29 15.68 6.42 5.88
C PHE A 29 14.81 5.19 6.18
N ASP A 30 15.41 4.08 6.62
CA ASP A 30 14.69 2.81 6.87
C ASP A 30 13.53 2.97 7.85
N GLY A 31 13.71 3.81 8.87
CA GLY A 31 12.65 4.12 9.84
C GLY A 31 11.45 4.80 9.17
N LEU A 32 11.71 5.82 8.34
CA LEU A 32 10.65 6.56 7.63
C LEU A 32 9.96 5.68 6.58
N ALA A 33 10.74 4.91 5.82
CA ALA A 33 10.22 3.99 4.81
C ALA A 33 9.34 2.90 5.45
N SER A 34 9.74 2.36 6.60
CA SER A 34 8.94 1.38 7.35
C SER A 34 7.60 1.97 7.80
N TRP A 35 7.60 3.18 8.36
CA TRP A 35 6.36 3.88 8.74
C TRP A 35 5.47 4.17 7.53
N LEU A 36 6.05 4.59 6.41
CA LEU A 36 5.31 4.85 5.17
C LEU A 36 4.67 3.57 4.63
N ILE A 37 5.40 2.44 4.65
CA ILE A 37 4.88 1.13 4.26
C ILE A 37 3.72 0.70 5.17
N VAL A 38 3.80 0.93 6.49
CA VAL A 38 2.70 0.61 7.41
C VAL A 38 1.44 1.42 7.09
N VAL A 39 1.57 2.73 6.83
CA VAL A 39 0.43 3.58 6.46
C VAL A 39 -0.19 3.11 5.14
N LEU A 40 0.63 2.79 4.13
CA LEU A 40 0.15 2.25 2.87
C LEU A 40 -0.54 0.90 3.08
N PHE A 41 0.01 0.01 3.90
CA PHE A 41 -0.60 -1.28 4.20
C PHE A 41 -1.99 -1.13 4.84
N LEU A 42 -2.16 -0.20 5.79
CA LEU A 42 -3.46 0.10 6.40
C LEU A 42 -4.45 0.65 5.36
N ALA A 43 -4.01 1.57 4.50
CA ALA A 43 -4.84 2.11 3.43
C ALA A 43 -5.28 1.04 2.42
N GLY A 44 -4.39 0.11 2.07
CA GLY A 44 -4.67 -1.04 1.21
C GLY A 44 -5.67 -2.00 1.86
N SER A 45 -5.53 -2.23 3.17
CA SER A 45 -6.44 -3.09 3.95
C SER A 45 -7.85 -2.51 4.02
N ILE A 46 -7.99 -1.20 4.25
CA ILE A 46 -9.28 -0.50 4.21
C ILE A 46 -9.90 -0.59 2.80
N SER A 47 -9.09 -0.39 1.77
CA SER A 47 -9.54 -0.51 0.37
C SER A 47 -10.03 -1.92 0.05
N PHE A 48 -9.34 -2.95 0.54
CA PHE A 48 -9.76 -4.35 0.42
C PHE A 48 -11.06 -4.63 1.17
N ALA A 49 -11.21 -4.18 2.41
CA ALA A 49 -12.44 -4.35 3.19
C ALA A 49 -13.64 -3.72 2.48
N ASN A 50 -13.48 -2.50 1.96
CA ASN A 50 -14.50 -1.80 1.17
C ASN A 50 -14.79 -2.51 -0.16
N ALA A 51 -13.75 -3.02 -0.85
CA ALA A 51 -13.91 -3.80 -2.06
C ALA A 51 -14.72 -5.07 -1.83
N LYS A 52 -14.39 -5.83 -0.77
CA LYS A 52 -15.08 -7.06 -0.38
C LYS A 52 -16.52 -6.78 0.02
N TYR A 53 -16.77 -5.74 0.81
CA TYR A 53 -18.13 -5.34 1.20
C TYR A 53 -18.98 -4.99 -0.02
N TYR A 54 -18.42 -4.20 -0.95
CA TYR A 54 -19.12 -3.79 -2.17
C TYR A 54 -19.38 -4.98 -3.12
N LEU A 55 -18.42 -5.92 -3.23
CA LEU A 55 -18.58 -7.13 -4.04
C LEU A 55 -19.56 -8.13 -3.41
N SER A 56 -19.59 -8.25 -2.09
CA SER A 56 -20.49 -9.16 -1.38
C SER A 56 -21.95 -8.70 -1.33
N ARG A 57 -22.21 -7.40 -1.59
CA ARG A 57 -23.55 -6.82 -1.67
C ARG A 57 -24.14 -6.83 -3.08
N LYS A 58 -23.38 -7.29 -4.07
CA LYS A 58 -23.76 -7.31 -5.48
C LYS A 58 -23.98 -8.74 -5.93
#